data_AF-C5K6F8-F1
#
_entry.id   AF-C5K6F8-F1
#
_cell.length_a   1.000
_cell.length_b   1.000
_cell.length_c   1.000
_cell.angle_alpha   90.00
_cell.angle_beta   90.00
_cell.angle_gamma   90.00
#
_symmetry.space_group_name_H-M   'P 1'
#
loop_
_entity.id
_entity.type
_entity.pdbx_description
1 polymer ?
#
loop_
_entity_poly.entity_id
_entity_poly.type
_entity_poly.pdbx_seq_one_letter_code
_entity_poly.pdbx_strand_id
1 'polypeptide(L)'
;MHVVGVEPDITDIQYLGIREQLKMCSKHVSIWSPEFSACGIRNMQLEFFPQGRETATLDGFCSVFLWCPEGTNIKYQLFVGNYHRAPDEDTYDSRMGHGHSNFCLLDAEIDNVTDSVTVGVDILDVSKVYEMGNGELKIHRLSLNKLMRREMMVIENHDVSTVEWKISRISQRLAATPRGASLYSPVFTAAGIRDMLLEFYPNGNANTKKDGYCSLYLRCPEGTQIVVTLIVGSYRKGPIMAKFDGSAGKGLPEFCELTAQINKDDDSIMVGLELKNAALSGTDGSGKKTVLKLESGGRSYR
;
A
#
# COMPACT_ATOMS: atom_id res chain seq x y z
N MET A 1 -27.96 -12.60 -2.91
CA MET A 1 -26.72 -11.89 -3.28
C MET A 1 -26.31 -12.42 -4.65
N HIS A 2 -26.66 -11.71 -5.72
CA HIS A 2 -26.31 -12.11 -7.08
C HIS A 2 -24.98 -11.45 -7.45
N VAL A 3 -23.91 -12.25 -7.50
CA VAL A 3 -22.63 -11.85 -8.10
C VAL A 3 -22.69 -12.27 -9.56
N VAL A 4 -22.63 -11.30 -10.47
CA VAL A 4 -22.60 -11.50 -11.93
C VAL A 4 -21.14 -11.50 -12.37
N GLY A 5 -20.74 -12.54 -13.11
CA GLY A 5 -19.52 -12.53 -13.95
C GLY A 5 -18.22 -12.88 -13.23
N VAL A 6 -17.61 -14.00 -13.65
CA VAL A 6 -16.25 -14.40 -13.27
C VAL A 6 -15.26 -13.55 -14.06
N GLU A 7 -14.89 -12.38 -13.54
CA GLU A 7 -13.64 -11.71 -13.96
C GLU A 7 -12.45 -12.39 -13.26
N PRO A 8 -11.38 -12.76 -13.97
CA PRO A 8 -10.40 -13.74 -13.48
C PRO A 8 -9.36 -13.19 -12.48
N ASP A 9 -9.43 -11.92 -12.07
CA ASP A 9 -8.44 -11.30 -11.18
C ASP A 9 -9.12 -10.33 -10.17
N ILE A 10 -10.30 -10.66 -9.65
CA ILE A 10 -10.89 -9.88 -8.55
C ILE A 10 -10.04 -10.12 -7.30
N THR A 11 -9.37 -9.07 -6.83
CA THR A 11 -8.52 -9.10 -5.63
C THR A 11 -9.02 -8.16 -4.53
N ASP A 12 -10.17 -7.53 -4.77
CA ASP A 12 -10.81 -6.58 -3.86
C ASP A 12 -12.32 -6.77 -3.84
N ILE A 13 -12.94 -6.37 -2.74
CA ILE A 13 -14.37 -6.49 -2.50
C ILE A 13 -14.88 -5.21 -1.87
N GLN A 14 -15.91 -4.66 -2.49
CA GLN A 14 -16.64 -3.52 -1.95
C GLN A 14 -17.82 -3.98 -1.10
N TYR A 15 -17.84 -3.54 0.16
CA TYR A 15 -18.95 -3.74 1.08
C TYR A 15 -19.84 -2.49 1.09
N LEU A 16 -21.08 -2.62 0.65
CA LEU A 16 -22.08 -1.53 0.62
C LEU A 16 -22.94 -1.52 1.90
N GLY A 17 -23.39 -0.34 2.33
CA GLY A 17 -24.22 -0.19 3.52
C GLY A 17 -23.47 -0.57 4.80
N ILE A 18 -22.15 -0.33 4.83
CA ILE A 18 -21.26 -0.89 5.85
C ILE A 18 -21.63 -0.44 7.25
N ARG A 19 -22.17 0.78 7.42
CA ARG A 19 -22.60 1.28 8.75
C ARG A 19 -23.76 0.49 9.33
N GLU A 20 -24.69 0.02 8.50
CA GLU A 20 -25.78 -0.83 8.98
C GLU A 20 -25.25 -2.23 9.34
N GLN A 21 -24.33 -2.76 8.53
CA GLN A 21 -23.66 -4.02 8.85
C GLN A 21 -22.86 -3.91 10.16
N LEU A 22 -22.21 -2.78 10.44
CA LEU A 22 -21.49 -2.53 11.68
C LEU A 22 -22.38 -2.56 12.92
N LYS A 23 -23.67 -2.20 12.83
CA LYS A 23 -24.61 -2.34 13.95
C LYS A 23 -24.92 -3.81 14.27
N MET A 24 -24.82 -4.68 13.27
CA MET A 24 -25.12 -6.11 13.39
C MET A 24 -23.87 -6.97 13.64
N CYS A 25 -22.69 -6.52 13.21
CA CYS A 25 -21.44 -7.25 13.37
C CYS A 25 -20.78 -6.84 14.67
N SER A 26 -20.85 -7.68 15.71
CA SER A 26 -20.05 -7.47 16.93
C SER A 26 -18.57 -7.69 16.66
N LYS A 27 -17.71 -7.23 17.59
CA LYS A 27 -16.31 -7.65 17.66
C LYS A 27 -16.20 -9.17 17.50
N HIS A 28 -15.16 -9.63 16.81
CA HIS A 28 -14.89 -11.04 16.48
C HIS A 28 -15.77 -11.66 15.39
N VAL A 29 -16.75 -10.94 14.85
CA VAL A 29 -17.53 -11.42 13.71
C VAL A 29 -16.81 -11.04 12.41
N SER A 30 -16.40 -12.06 11.65
CA SER A 30 -15.78 -11.90 10.34
C SER A 30 -16.82 -11.87 9.22
N ILE A 31 -16.53 -11.10 8.17
CA ILE A 31 -17.16 -11.16 6.86
C ILE A 31 -16.13 -11.75 5.89
N TRP A 32 -16.55 -12.73 5.11
CA TRP A 32 -15.68 -13.43 4.16
C TRP A 32 -15.94 -12.97 2.74
N SER A 33 -14.87 -12.86 1.96
CA SER A 33 -14.97 -12.80 0.52
C SER A 33 -15.56 -14.10 -0.05
N PRO A 34 -16.19 -14.06 -1.24
CA PRO A 34 -16.20 -15.22 -2.11
C PRO A 34 -14.77 -15.74 -2.33
N GLU A 35 -14.62 -17.02 -2.63
CA GLU A 35 -13.34 -17.53 -3.09
C GLU A 35 -12.97 -16.88 -4.43
N PHE A 36 -11.72 -16.45 -4.54
CA PHE A 36 -11.17 -15.90 -5.78
C PHE A 36 -9.89 -16.63 -6.17
N SER A 37 -9.46 -16.39 -7.41
CA SER A 37 -8.19 -16.87 -7.93
C SER A 37 -7.41 -15.67 -8.42
N ALA A 38 -6.11 -15.64 -8.15
CA ALA A 38 -5.23 -14.60 -8.64
C ALA A 38 -3.81 -15.17 -8.81
N CYS A 39 -3.10 -14.74 -9.85
CA CYS A 39 -1.74 -15.21 -10.14
C CYS A 39 -1.60 -16.74 -10.23
N GLY A 40 -2.66 -17.43 -10.67
CA GLY A 40 -2.69 -18.89 -10.76
C GLY A 40 -2.84 -19.62 -9.43
N ILE A 41 -2.99 -18.91 -8.30
CA ILE A 41 -3.43 -19.46 -7.03
C ILE A 41 -4.96 -19.50 -7.04
N ARG A 42 -5.54 -20.62 -6.62
CA ARG A 42 -6.99 -20.81 -6.51
C ARG A 42 -7.42 -20.84 -5.05
N ASN A 43 -8.71 -20.62 -4.82
CA ASN A 43 -9.36 -20.73 -3.51
C ASN A 43 -8.75 -19.78 -2.47
N MET A 44 -8.36 -18.58 -2.93
CA MET A 44 -7.96 -17.48 -2.05
C MET A 44 -9.19 -16.82 -1.45
N GLN A 45 -9.08 -16.30 -0.22
CA GLN A 45 -10.15 -15.52 0.41
C GLN A 45 -9.59 -14.36 1.24
N LEU A 46 -10.39 -13.31 1.40
CA LEU A 46 -10.20 -12.27 2.39
C LEU A 46 -11.17 -12.51 3.54
N GLU A 47 -10.64 -12.42 4.75
CA GLU A 47 -11.41 -12.43 5.99
C GLU A 47 -11.29 -11.04 6.64
N PHE A 48 -12.43 -10.36 6.76
CA PHE A 48 -12.51 -9.00 7.26
C PHE A 48 -13.29 -8.97 8.57
N PHE A 49 -12.72 -8.40 9.62
CA PHE A 49 -13.40 -8.16 10.89
C PHE A 49 -13.65 -6.66 11.04
N PRO A 50 -14.86 -6.15 10.73
CA PRO A 50 -15.11 -4.72 10.71
C PRO A 50 -14.88 -4.04 12.07
N GLN A 51 -15.22 -4.73 13.16
CA GLN A 51 -14.99 -4.27 14.54
C GLN A 51 -13.72 -4.86 15.18
N GLY A 52 -12.87 -5.50 14.38
CA GLY A 52 -11.65 -6.16 14.83
C GLY A 52 -11.87 -7.59 15.37
N ARG A 53 -10.81 -8.40 15.33
CA ARG A 53 -10.82 -9.77 15.85
C ARG A 53 -10.51 -9.84 17.36
N GLU A 54 -10.43 -11.05 17.91
CA GLU A 54 -10.18 -11.27 19.35
C GLU A 54 -8.91 -10.62 19.87
N THR A 55 -7.83 -10.72 19.10
CA THR A 55 -6.55 -10.13 19.47
C THR A 55 -6.43 -8.65 19.07
N ALA A 56 -7.49 -8.02 18.56
CA ALA A 56 -7.50 -6.58 18.28
C ALA A 56 -7.61 -5.81 19.61
N THR A 57 -6.57 -5.06 19.93
CA THR A 57 -6.43 -4.32 21.19
C THR A 57 -6.83 -2.86 21.06
N LEU A 58 -6.98 -2.35 19.84
CA LEU A 58 -7.32 -0.97 19.57
C LEU A 58 -8.81 -0.85 19.19
N ASP A 59 -9.54 -0.05 19.94
CA ASP A 59 -10.98 0.17 19.70
C ASP A 59 -11.20 0.89 18.36
N GLY A 60 -12.21 0.43 17.62
CA GLY A 60 -12.55 0.94 16.28
C GLY A 60 -11.65 0.46 15.15
N PHE A 61 -10.57 -0.29 15.45
CA PHE A 61 -9.71 -0.86 14.42
C PHE A 61 -10.32 -2.14 13.85
N CYS A 62 -10.31 -2.25 12.52
CA CYS A 62 -10.67 -3.48 11.84
C CYS A 62 -9.51 -4.47 11.80
N SER A 63 -9.78 -5.70 11.37
CA SER A 63 -8.76 -6.69 11.04
C SER A 63 -8.97 -7.24 9.64
N VAL A 64 -7.88 -7.56 8.92
CA VAL A 64 -7.94 -8.15 7.58
C VAL A 64 -6.91 -9.26 7.49
N PHE A 65 -7.31 -10.39 6.91
CA PHE A 65 -6.45 -11.54 6.64
C PHE A 65 -6.63 -12.05 5.21
N LEU A 66 -5.51 -12.40 4.58
CA LEU A 66 -5.46 -13.14 3.34
C LEU A 66 -5.30 -14.64 3.62
N TRP A 67 -6.24 -15.41 3.10
CA TRP A 67 -6.22 -16.86 3.12
C TRP A 67 -5.73 -17.39 1.78
N CYS A 68 -4.69 -18.23 1.81
CA CYS A 68 -4.15 -18.90 0.63
C CYS A 68 -4.06 -20.42 0.86
N PRO A 69 -4.04 -21.24 -0.21
CA PRO A 69 -3.79 -22.67 -0.11
C PRO A 69 -2.34 -22.98 0.28
N GLU A 70 -2.14 -24.16 0.85
CA GLU A 70 -0.84 -24.70 1.23
C GLU A 70 0.19 -24.73 0.08
N GLY A 71 1.45 -24.58 0.46
CA GLY A 71 2.62 -24.56 -0.41
C GLY A 71 2.79 -23.25 -1.17
N THR A 72 2.07 -22.20 -0.80
CA THR A 72 2.10 -20.91 -1.49
C THR A 72 3.01 -19.96 -0.72
N ASN A 73 3.96 -19.34 -1.40
CA ASN A 73 4.68 -18.17 -0.90
C ASN A 73 4.23 -16.95 -1.70
N ILE A 74 3.79 -15.91 -1.00
CA ILE A 74 3.18 -14.74 -1.61
C ILE A 74 3.70 -13.49 -0.93
N LYS A 75 4.09 -12.52 -1.75
CA LYS A 75 4.35 -11.14 -1.34
C LYS A 75 3.15 -10.30 -1.74
N TYR A 76 2.56 -9.58 -0.79
CA TYR A 76 1.30 -8.88 -0.99
C TYR A 76 1.17 -7.62 -0.14
N GLN A 77 0.27 -6.72 -0.53
CA GLN A 77 -0.09 -5.52 0.23
C GLN A 77 -1.60 -5.51 0.47
N LEU A 78 -2.02 -5.63 1.72
CA LEU A 78 -3.44 -5.51 2.09
C LEU A 78 -3.87 -4.04 2.15
N PHE A 79 -5.16 -3.80 1.88
CA PHE A 79 -5.77 -2.48 2.03
C PHE A 79 -7.24 -2.52 2.49
N VAL A 80 -7.68 -1.45 3.15
CA VAL A 80 -9.07 -1.15 3.52
C VAL A 80 -9.34 0.31 3.19
N GLY A 81 -10.31 0.55 2.31
CA GLY A 81 -10.58 1.83 1.67
C GLY A 81 -9.30 2.40 1.08
N ASN A 82 -8.79 3.47 1.68
CA ASN A 82 -7.61 4.20 1.22
C ASN A 82 -6.36 3.87 2.04
N TYR A 83 -6.49 3.09 3.10
CA TYR A 83 -5.39 2.68 3.97
C TYR A 83 -4.73 1.41 3.44
N HIS A 84 -3.42 1.49 3.21
CA HIS A 84 -2.59 0.35 2.83
C HIS A 84 -1.64 -0.01 3.98
N ARG A 85 -1.41 -1.31 4.19
CA ARG A 85 -0.33 -1.78 5.05
C ARG A 85 1.00 -1.84 4.30
N ALA A 86 2.10 -2.03 5.03
CA ALA A 86 3.36 -2.37 4.40
C ALA A 86 3.20 -3.71 3.66
N PRO A 87 3.92 -3.93 2.55
CA PRO A 87 3.97 -5.24 1.93
C PRO A 87 4.48 -6.31 2.91
N ASP A 88 3.73 -7.41 3.01
CA ASP A 88 4.08 -8.61 3.75
C ASP A 88 4.55 -9.71 2.78
N GLU A 89 5.33 -10.65 3.29
CA GLU A 89 5.75 -11.85 2.56
C GLU A 89 5.54 -13.07 3.47
N ASP A 90 4.62 -13.94 3.08
CA ASP A 90 4.20 -15.08 3.88
C ASP A 90 4.33 -16.39 3.12
N THR A 91 4.64 -17.45 3.86
CA THR A 91 4.63 -18.83 3.37
C THR A 91 3.50 -19.58 4.06
N TYR A 92 2.59 -20.12 3.27
CA TYR A 92 1.41 -20.84 3.71
C TYR A 92 1.72 -22.34 3.75
N ASP A 93 2.05 -22.86 4.92
CA ASP A 93 2.27 -24.29 5.18
C ASP A 93 0.96 -25.09 5.30
N SER A 94 -0.16 -24.38 5.37
CA SER A 94 -1.51 -24.88 5.49
C SER A 94 -2.48 -23.82 4.99
N ARG A 95 -3.77 -24.16 4.86
CA ARG A 95 -4.81 -23.16 4.58
C ARG A 95 -5.08 -22.34 5.84
N MET A 96 -4.37 -21.22 5.98
CA MET A 96 -4.48 -20.30 7.12
C MET A 96 -4.54 -18.84 6.68
N GLY A 97 -4.99 -17.95 7.56
CA GLY A 97 -5.07 -16.52 7.32
C GLY A 97 -3.83 -15.78 7.83
N HIS A 98 -3.15 -15.05 6.94
CA HIS A 98 -2.08 -14.11 7.30
C HIS A 98 -2.57 -12.68 7.14
N GLY A 99 -2.22 -11.79 8.08
CA GLY A 99 -2.70 -10.42 8.09
C GLY A 99 -2.62 -9.76 9.45
N HIS A 100 -3.43 -8.72 9.68
CA HIS A 100 -3.26 -7.83 10.84
C HIS A 100 -4.52 -7.71 11.68
N SER A 101 -4.35 -7.84 13.00
CA SER A 101 -5.45 -7.72 13.97
C SER A 101 -5.85 -6.27 14.25
N ASN A 102 -4.90 -5.33 14.17
CA ASN A 102 -5.16 -3.90 14.32
C ASN A 102 -4.84 -3.22 12.98
N PHE A 103 -5.66 -3.49 11.96
CA PHE A 103 -5.36 -3.10 10.57
C PHE A 103 -5.41 -1.58 10.37
N CYS A 104 -6.59 -0.96 10.48
CA CYS A 104 -6.77 0.49 10.45
C CYS A 104 -8.05 0.90 11.19
N LEU A 105 -8.19 2.19 11.51
CA LEU A 105 -9.45 2.73 12.03
C LEU A 105 -10.49 2.74 10.91
N LEU A 106 -11.51 1.89 11.01
CA LEU A 106 -12.44 1.66 9.89
C LEU A 106 -13.22 2.91 9.47
N ASP A 107 -13.69 3.70 10.44
CA ASP A 107 -14.49 4.90 10.17
C ASP A 107 -13.79 5.93 9.27
N ALA A 108 -12.45 5.96 9.26
CA ALA A 108 -11.69 6.84 8.39
C ALA A 108 -11.66 6.37 6.92
N GLU A 109 -11.93 5.08 6.69
CA GLU A 109 -11.84 4.42 5.40
C GLU A 109 -13.21 4.20 4.73
N ILE A 110 -14.31 4.46 5.44
CA ILE A 110 -15.65 4.41 4.88
C ILE A 110 -15.87 5.60 3.94
N ASP A 111 -16.33 5.33 2.73
CA ASP A 111 -16.87 6.35 1.83
C ASP A 111 -18.21 6.86 2.38
N ASN A 112 -18.26 8.16 2.67
CA ASN A 112 -19.45 8.80 3.23
C ASN A 112 -20.56 9.00 2.21
N VAL A 113 -20.23 9.01 0.92
CA VAL A 113 -21.19 9.21 -0.16
C VAL A 113 -21.91 7.90 -0.48
N THR A 114 -21.15 6.82 -0.60
CA THR A 114 -21.68 5.51 -0.98
C THR A 114 -21.99 4.59 0.20
N ASP A 115 -21.65 5.02 1.42
CA ASP A 115 -21.69 4.19 2.64
C ASP A 115 -21.00 2.84 2.43
N SER A 116 -19.81 2.87 1.83
CA SER A 116 -19.09 1.66 1.44
C SER A 116 -17.63 1.66 1.85
N VAL A 117 -17.04 0.48 1.92
CA VAL A 117 -15.60 0.30 2.09
C VAL A 117 -15.11 -0.82 1.19
N THR A 118 -13.97 -0.63 0.54
CA THR A 118 -13.32 -1.67 -0.26
C THR A 118 -12.23 -2.35 0.56
N VAL A 119 -12.22 -3.67 0.62
CA VAL A 119 -11.14 -4.45 1.24
C VAL A 119 -10.49 -5.28 0.16
N GLY A 120 -9.16 -5.24 0.06
CA GLY A 120 -8.48 -5.94 -1.02
C GLY A 120 -7.04 -6.28 -0.73
N VAL A 121 -6.42 -6.92 -1.72
CA VAL A 121 -5.03 -7.34 -1.70
C VAL A 121 -4.33 -7.06 -3.03
N ASP A 122 -3.25 -6.32 -3.00
CA ASP A 122 -2.33 -6.21 -4.13
C ASP A 122 -1.30 -7.33 -4.06
N ILE A 123 -1.43 -8.33 -4.94
CA ILE A 123 -0.45 -9.42 -5.02
C ILE A 123 0.77 -8.91 -5.79
N LEU A 124 1.93 -8.84 -5.13
CA LEU A 124 3.16 -8.30 -5.69
C LEU A 124 4.03 -9.39 -6.32
N ASP A 125 4.15 -10.54 -5.64
CA ASP A 125 4.87 -11.70 -6.14
C ASP A 125 4.28 -13.01 -5.62
N VAL A 126 4.43 -14.09 -6.40
CA VAL A 126 3.99 -15.43 -6.03
C VAL A 126 5.03 -16.46 -6.44
N SER A 127 5.42 -17.29 -5.49
CA SER A 127 6.21 -18.50 -5.73
C SER A 127 5.54 -19.71 -5.09
N LYS A 128 5.68 -20.87 -5.73
CA LYS A 128 5.23 -22.15 -5.18
C LYS A 128 6.43 -23.08 -5.11
N VAL A 129 6.66 -23.61 -3.92
CA VAL A 129 7.70 -24.59 -3.67
C VAL A 129 7.09 -25.98 -3.84
N TYR A 130 7.70 -26.80 -4.70
CA TYR A 130 7.38 -28.21 -4.81
C TYR A 130 8.56 -29.03 -4.31
N GLU A 131 8.33 -29.84 -3.28
CA GLU A 131 9.30 -30.83 -2.85
C GLU A 131 9.31 -31.99 -3.84
N MET A 132 10.48 -32.25 -4.45
CA MET A 132 10.68 -33.36 -5.36
C MET A 132 11.70 -34.32 -4.78
N GLY A 133 11.31 -35.13 -3.81
CA GLY A 133 12.11 -36.22 -3.23
C GLY A 133 13.45 -35.77 -2.64
N ASN A 134 14.48 -35.63 -3.49
CA ASN A 134 15.85 -35.28 -3.11
C ASN A 134 16.26 -33.84 -3.48
N GLY A 135 15.31 -32.99 -3.91
CA GLY A 135 15.57 -31.59 -4.26
C GLY A 135 14.32 -30.70 -4.17
N GLU A 136 14.54 -29.39 -4.10
CA GLU A 136 13.50 -28.37 -4.04
C GLU A 136 13.33 -27.72 -5.42
N LEU A 137 12.12 -27.76 -6.00
CA LEU A 137 11.79 -27.02 -7.20
C LEU A 137 10.94 -25.80 -6.83
N LYS A 138 11.54 -24.60 -6.87
CA LYS A 138 10.82 -23.34 -6.73
C LYS A 138 10.33 -22.87 -8.09
N ILE A 139 9.01 -22.82 -8.25
CA ILE A 139 8.39 -22.25 -9.46
C ILE A 139 7.82 -20.88 -9.09
N HIS A 140 8.44 -19.83 -9.62
CA HIS A 140 7.86 -18.48 -9.60
C HIS A 140 6.73 -18.44 -10.61
N ARG A 141 5.50 -18.21 -10.14
CA ARG A 141 4.30 -18.19 -10.98
C ARG A 141 3.66 -16.82 -10.93
N LEU A 142 4.25 -15.89 -11.65
CA LEU A 142 3.48 -14.77 -12.17
C LEU A 142 2.88 -15.23 -13.50
N SER A 143 1.60 -14.94 -13.75
CA SER A 143 1.04 -15.18 -15.08
C SER A 143 1.87 -14.40 -16.11
N LEU A 144 2.02 -14.92 -17.33
CA LEU A 144 2.76 -14.20 -18.39
C LEU A 144 2.25 -12.78 -18.55
N ASN A 145 0.92 -12.59 -18.50
CA ASN A 145 0.29 -11.27 -18.53
C ASN A 145 0.76 -10.38 -17.38
N LYS A 146 0.93 -10.91 -16.16
CA LYS A 146 1.39 -10.13 -15.01
C LYS A 146 2.88 -9.83 -15.08
N LEU A 147 3.71 -10.76 -15.55
CA LEU A 147 5.13 -10.49 -15.85
C LEU A 147 5.25 -9.39 -16.90
N MET A 148 4.56 -9.53 -18.03
CA MET A 148 4.55 -8.53 -19.09
C MET A 148 4.05 -7.18 -18.59
N ARG A 149 2.99 -7.13 -17.80
CA ARG A 149 2.52 -5.87 -17.17
C ARG A 149 3.57 -5.26 -16.25
N ARG A 150 4.27 -6.04 -15.42
CA ARG A 150 5.35 -5.53 -14.56
C ARG A 150 6.50 -4.94 -15.37
N GLU A 151 6.95 -5.63 -16.41
CA GLU A 151 7.98 -5.13 -17.32
C GLU A 151 7.51 -3.88 -18.07
N MET A 152 6.27 -3.87 -18.54
CA MET A 152 5.69 -2.74 -19.24
C MET A 152 5.57 -1.50 -18.34
N MET A 153 5.24 -1.66 -17.06
CA MET A 153 5.20 -0.55 -16.10
C MET A 153 6.57 0.13 -15.92
N VAL A 154 7.68 -0.61 -16.03
CA VAL A 154 9.03 -0.01 -15.99
C VAL A 154 9.23 0.90 -17.19
N ILE A 155 8.87 0.42 -18.38
CA ILE A 155 9.03 1.16 -19.63
C ILE A 155 8.13 2.40 -19.63
N GLU A 156 6.87 2.22 -19.26
CA GLU A 156 5.88 3.31 -19.21
C GLU A 156 6.24 4.38 -18.17
N ASN A 157 6.77 3.98 -17.03
CA ASN A 157 7.13 4.90 -15.95
C ASN A 157 8.63 5.23 -15.92
N HIS A 158 9.34 4.94 -17.01
CA HIS A 158 10.77 5.23 -17.14
C HIS A 158 11.07 6.73 -17.00
N ASP A 159 10.19 7.57 -17.58
CA ASP A 159 10.37 9.02 -17.61
C ASP A 159 9.64 9.74 -16.47
N VAL A 160 8.99 9.00 -15.58
CA VAL A 160 8.36 9.55 -14.37
C VAL A 160 9.46 10.07 -13.45
N SER A 161 9.50 11.39 -13.29
CA SER A 161 10.45 12.10 -12.44
C SER A 161 9.79 12.62 -11.17
N THR A 162 8.48 12.47 -11.01
CA THR A 162 7.74 12.94 -9.84
C THR A 162 6.62 12.00 -9.50
N VAL A 163 6.45 11.74 -8.22
CA VAL A 163 5.38 10.90 -7.68
C VAL A 163 4.66 11.72 -6.62
N GLU A 164 3.35 11.81 -6.74
CA GLU A 164 2.47 12.54 -5.82
C GLU A 164 1.42 11.59 -5.27
N TRP A 165 1.35 11.48 -3.95
CA TRP A 165 0.37 10.68 -3.23
C TRP A 165 -0.51 11.62 -2.42
N LYS A 166 -1.80 11.66 -2.78
CA LYS A 166 -2.79 12.48 -2.05
C LYS A 166 -3.44 11.64 -0.96
N ILE A 167 -3.32 12.13 0.28
CA ILE A 167 -3.97 11.56 1.46
C ILE A 167 -5.11 12.48 1.86
N SER A 168 -6.35 12.01 1.68
CA SER A 168 -7.56 12.74 2.05
C SER A 168 -7.94 12.49 3.52
N ARG A 169 -8.72 13.43 4.08
CA ARG A 169 -9.20 13.41 5.47
C ARG A 169 -8.06 13.32 6.48
N ILE A 170 -6.99 14.07 6.23
CA ILE A 170 -5.76 13.97 7.00
C ILE A 170 -5.97 14.35 8.46
N SER A 171 -6.88 15.28 8.77
CA SER A 171 -7.21 15.63 10.16
C SER A 171 -7.79 14.45 10.94
N GLN A 172 -8.69 13.67 10.32
CA GLN A 172 -9.24 12.46 10.94
C GLN A 172 -8.15 11.39 11.15
N ARG A 173 -7.29 11.19 10.15
CA ARG A 173 -6.16 10.24 10.24
C ARG A 173 -5.17 10.66 11.32
N LEU A 174 -4.92 11.95 11.49
CA LEU A 174 -4.06 12.49 12.54
C LEU A 174 -4.59 12.20 13.94
N ALA A 175 -5.89 12.39 14.15
CA ALA A 175 -6.52 12.06 15.43
C ALA A 175 -6.47 10.55 15.73
N ALA A 176 -6.57 9.71 14.69
CA ALA A 176 -6.60 8.26 14.80
C ALA A 176 -5.24 7.57 14.89
N THR A 177 -4.19 8.19 14.37
CA THR A 177 -2.87 7.56 14.18
C THR A 177 -1.94 7.97 15.31
N PRO A 178 -1.57 7.11 16.26
CA PRO A 178 -0.61 7.49 17.29
C PRO A 178 0.78 7.78 16.71
N ARG A 179 1.62 8.51 17.45
CA ARG A 179 3.05 8.65 17.10
C ARG A 179 3.67 7.27 16.93
N GLY A 180 4.53 7.12 15.92
CA GLY A 180 5.16 5.85 15.58
C GLY A 180 4.35 5.00 14.61
N ALA A 181 3.07 5.31 14.36
CA ALA A 181 2.29 4.64 13.33
C ALA A 181 2.41 5.37 11.98
N SER A 182 2.56 4.58 10.91
CA SER A 182 2.73 5.03 9.54
C SER A 182 1.50 4.77 8.68
N LEU A 183 1.41 5.54 7.61
CA LEU A 183 0.61 5.31 6.42
C LEU A 183 1.56 4.90 5.29
N TYR A 184 1.14 3.95 4.47
CA TYR A 184 1.88 3.52 3.29
C TYR A 184 1.14 3.92 2.02
N SER A 185 1.89 4.35 1.00
CA SER A 185 1.33 4.50 -0.34
C SER A 185 1.01 3.13 -0.94
N PRO A 186 0.29 3.07 -2.06
CA PRO A 186 0.41 1.93 -2.96
C PRO A 186 1.87 1.75 -3.39
N VAL A 187 2.25 0.50 -3.69
CA VAL A 187 3.53 0.23 -4.35
C VAL A 187 3.51 0.84 -5.77
N PHE A 188 4.60 1.49 -6.18
CA PHE A 188 4.69 2.16 -7.47
C PHE A 188 6.01 1.91 -8.19
N THR A 189 6.02 2.23 -9.49
CA THR A 189 7.20 2.22 -10.35
C THR A 189 7.45 3.63 -10.88
N ALA A 190 8.67 4.13 -10.76
CA ALA A 190 9.06 5.45 -11.26
C ALA A 190 10.55 5.49 -11.61
N ALA A 191 10.94 6.31 -12.59
CA ALA A 191 12.30 6.37 -13.13
C ALA A 191 12.88 4.99 -13.53
N GLY A 192 12.01 4.06 -13.98
CA GLY A 192 12.40 2.68 -14.31
C GLY A 192 12.72 1.79 -13.10
N ILE A 193 12.46 2.26 -11.87
CA ILE A 193 12.68 1.51 -10.63
C ILE A 193 11.34 0.99 -10.14
N ARG A 194 11.28 -0.32 -9.89
CA ARG A 194 10.08 -1.04 -9.43
C ARG A 194 9.97 -1.02 -7.92
N ASP A 195 8.79 -1.45 -7.46
CA ASP A 195 8.54 -1.85 -6.08
C ASP A 195 8.96 -0.76 -5.05
N MET A 196 8.74 0.51 -5.44
CA MET A 196 8.97 1.68 -4.57
C MET A 196 7.74 1.93 -3.70
N LEU A 197 7.96 2.50 -2.52
CA LEU A 197 6.90 2.73 -1.54
C LEU A 197 7.21 3.97 -0.68
N LEU A 198 6.22 4.85 -0.48
CA LEU A 198 6.31 5.93 0.49
C LEU A 198 5.78 5.45 1.85
N GLU A 199 6.54 5.73 2.90
CA GLU A 199 6.19 5.48 4.30
C GLU A 199 6.14 6.81 5.04
N PHE A 200 4.92 7.21 5.42
CA PHE A 200 4.64 8.52 5.98
C PHE A 200 4.13 8.37 7.41
N TYR A 201 4.72 9.11 8.35
CA TYR A 201 4.29 9.14 9.76
C TYR A 201 3.68 10.51 10.07
N PRO A 202 2.34 10.63 10.06
CA PRO A 202 1.68 11.92 10.22
C PRO A 202 2.02 12.58 11.58
N ASN A 203 2.06 11.79 12.66
CA ASN A 203 2.39 12.26 14.01
C ASN A 203 3.87 12.02 14.39
N GLY A 204 4.74 11.85 13.39
CA GLY A 204 6.14 11.49 13.58
C GLY A 204 6.34 10.01 13.90
N ASN A 205 7.56 9.52 13.71
CA ASN A 205 7.94 8.17 14.10
C ASN A 205 8.46 8.12 15.55
N ALA A 206 8.88 6.93 15.99
CA ALA A 206 9.39 6.73 17.35
C ALA A 206 10.63 7.59 17.70
N ASN A 207 11.36 8.07 16.69
CA ASN A 207 12.59 8.86 16.85
C ASN A 207 12.36 10.37 16.69
N THR A 208 11.16 10.80 16.29
CA THR A 208 10.80 12.22 16.16
C THR A 208 10.72 12.84 17.56
N LYS A 209 11.53 13.87 17.82
CA LYS A 209 11.56 14.57 19.11
C LYS A 209 10.66 15.80 19.14
N LYS A 210 10.42 16.42 17.98
CA LYS A 210 9.56 17.59 17.85
C LYS A 210 8.09 17.19 17.77
N ASP A 211 7.24 17.88 18.52
CA ASP A 211 5.80 17.73 18.44
C ASP A 211 5.23 18.42 17.20
N GLY A 212 4.20 17.82 16.61
CA GLY A 212 3.58 18.29 15.37
C GLY A 212 4.40 18.05 14.10
N TYR A 213 5.60 17.45 14.21
CA TYR A 213 6.43 17.11 13.05
C TYR A 213 6.06 15.75 12.50
N CYS A 214 5.96 15.66 11.17
CA CYS A 214 5.83 14.39 10.47
C CYS A 214 7.20 13.78 10.14
N SER A 215 7.19 12.50 9.79
CA SER A 215 8.33 11.82 9.18
C SER A 215 7.97 11.30 7.81
N LEU A 216 8.94 11.28 6.89
CA LEU A 216 8.75 10.74 5.54
C LEU A 216 9.97 9.90 5.15
N TYR A 217 9.69 8.68 4.68
CA TYR A 217 10.66 7.73 4.20
C TYR A 217 10.27 7.20 2.83
N LEU A 218 11.27 6.94 2.01
CA LEU A 218 11.15 6.18 0.78
C LEU A 218 11.73 4.79 1.02
N ARG A 219 11.03 3.76 0.56
CA ARG A 219 11.56 2.40 0.43
C ARG A 219 11.76 2.09 -1.06
N CYS A 220 12.87 1.45 -1.36
CA CYS A 220 13.24 1.00 -2.69
C CYS A 220 13.89 -0.38 -2.60
N PRO A 221 13.96 -1.13 -3.71
CA PRO A 221 14.68 -2.38 -3.77
C PRO A 221 16.15 -2.23 -3.38
N GLU A 222 16.70 -3.27 -2.76
CA GLU A 222 18.14 -3.37 -2.48
C GLU A 222 18.98 -3.22 -3.76
N GLY A 223 20.15 -2.61 -3.63
CA GLY A 223 21.03 -2.27 -4.75
C GLY A 223 20.69 -0.97 -5.46
N THR A 224 19.56 -0.35 -5.14
CA THR A 224 19.13 0.91 -5.75
C THR A 224 19.94 2.10 -5.23
N GLN A 225 20.36 2.98 -6.14
CA GLN A 225 20.92 4.29 -5.80
C GLN A 225 20.20 5.38 -6.58
N ILE A 226 19.65 6.37 -5.87
CA ILE A 226 18.86 7.45 -6.48
C ILE A 226 19.17 8.78 -5.83
N VAL A 227 18.96 9.85 -6.59
CA VAL A 227 18.95 11.21 -6.07
C VAL A 227 17.51 11.68 -6.00
N VAL A 228 17.04 11.99 -4.80
CA VAL A 228 15.63 12.25 -4.52
C VAL A 228 15.43 13.55 -3.75
N THR A 229 14.36 14.27 -4.07
CA THR A 229 13.80 15.34 -3.24
C THR A 229 12.47 14.85 -2.67
N LEU A 230 12.36 14.77 -1.35
CA LEU A 230 11.13 14.38 -0.66
C LEU A 230 10.19 15.57 -0.51
N ILE A 231 8.88 15.32 -0.50
CA ILE A 231 7.85 16.37 -0.53
C ILE A 231 6.71 16.06 0.46
N VAL A 232 6.30 17.06 1.26
CA VAL A 232 5.08 17.04 2.08
C VAL A 232 4.42 18.42 1.98
N GLY A 233 3.23 18.46 1.37
CA GLY A 233 2.52 19.68 1.00
C GLY A 233 3.41 20.61 0.15
N SER A 234 3.67 21.81 0.66
CA SER A 234 4.56 22.78 0.01
C SER A 234 6.04 22.57 0.37
N TYR A 235 6.33 21.84 1.44
CA TYR A 235 7.67 21.67 1.96
C TYR A 235 8.45 20.59 1.19
N ARG A 236 9.72 20.91 0.88
CA ARG A 236 10.60 20.09 0.06
C ARG A 236 11.95 19.93 0.73
N LYS A 237 12.53 18.73 0.66
CA LYS A 237 13.88 18.46 1.16
C LYS A 237 14.65 17.57 0.21
N GLY A 238 15.72 18.14 -0.35
CA GLY A 238 16.59 17.49 -1.31
C GLY A 238 17.29 18.51 -2.20
N PRO A 239 18.03 18.03 -3.22
CA PRO A 239 18.26 16.62 -3.54
C PRO A 239 19.15 15.90 -2.52
N ILE A 240 18.82 14.65 -2.19
CA ILE A 240 19.62 13.75 -1.33
C ILE A 240 19.96 12.49 -2.13
N MET A 241 21.22 12.08 -2.10
CA MET A 241 21.61 10.77 -2.63
C MET A 241 21.27 9.69 -1.60
N ALA A 242 20.37 8.78 -1.96
CA ALA A 242 19.97 7.64 -1.15
C ALA A 242 20.50 6.34 -1.77
N LYS A 243 21.13 5.51 -0.94
CA LYS A 243 21.57 4.15 -1.30
C LYS A 243 20.77 3.15 -0.48
N PHE A 244 20.18 2.18 -1.14
CA PHE A 244 19.34 1.15 -0.54
C PHE A 244 20.12 -0.16 -0.51
N ASP A 245 20.63 -0.48 0.67
CA ASP A 245 21.47 -1.63 1.00
C ASP A 245 20.71 -2.72 1.78
N GLY A 246 19.38 -2.60 1.83
CA GLY A 246 18.48 -3.55 2.48
C GLY A 246 17.04 -3.04 2.45
N SER A 247 16.20 -3.61 3.30
CA SER A 247 14.75 -3.33 3.35
C SER A 247 14.36 -2.04 4.09
N ALA A 248 15.31 -1.39 4.77
CA ALA A 248 15.04 -0.19 5.57
C ALA A 248 14.81 1.04 4.67
N GLY A 249 13.74 1.78 4.96
CA GLY A 249 13.45 3.05 4.29
C GLY A 249 14.52 4.12 4.57
N LYS A 250 14.76 5.00 3.60
CA LYS A 250 15.65 6.16 3.72
C LYS A 250 14.81 7.42 3.70
N GLY A 251 15.03 8.31 4.66
CA GLY A 251 14.15 9.45 4.89
C GLY A 251 14.55 10.27 6.10
N LEU A 252 13.61 11.04 6.62
CA LEU A 252 13.85 11.97 7.72
C LEU A 252 12.80 11.80 8.83
N PRO A 253 13.23 11.58 10.10
CA PRO A 253 12.32 11.45 11.24
C PRO A 253 11.65 12.79 11.60
N GLU A 254 12.27 13.92 11.29
CA GLU A 254 11.74 15.25 11.56
C GLU A 254 11.70 16.04 10.25
N PHE A 255 10.69 15.76 9.42
CA PHE A 255 10.62 16.30 8.07
C PHE A 255 10.13 17.75 8.06
N CYS A 256 8.89 17.99 8.48
CA CYS A 256 8.32 19.33 8.62
C CYS A 256 7.17 19.33 9.65
N GLU A 257 6.78 20.54 10.09
CA GLU A 257 5.56 20.73 10.87
C GLU A 257 4.34 20.49 9.98
N LEU A 258 3.54 19.48 10.35
CA LEU A 258 2.53 18.94 9.44
C LEU A 258 1.36 19.88 9.21
N THR A 259 0.86 20.54 10.25
CA THR A 259 -0.32 21.41 10.19
C THR A 259 -0.17 22.54 9.17
N ALA A 260 1.07 23.03 8.99
CA ALA A 260 1.38 24.06 8.00
C ALA A 260 1.35 23.55 6.55
N GLN A 261 1.33 22.23 6.33
CA GLN A 261 1.36 21.59 5.02
C GLN A 261 0.02 21.02 4.57
N ILE A 262 -1.00 21.02 5.44
CA ILE A 262 -2.34 20.50 5.13
C ILE A 262 -3.06 21.49 4.20
N ASN A 263 -3.64 20.97 3.12
CA ASN A 263 -4.58 21.71 2.31
C ASN A 263 -5.89 21.88 3.09
N LYS A 264 -6.22 23.12 3.42
CA LYS A 264 -7.38 23.47 4.25
C LYS A 264 -8.70 23.39 3.47
N ASP A 265 -8.66 23.44 2.15
CA ASP A 265 -9.86 23.49 1.33
C ASP A 265 -10.56 22.11 1.27
N ASP A 266 -9.78 21.03 1.28
CA ASP A 266 -10.28 19.66 1.11
C ASP A 266 -9.77 18.66 2.16
N ASP A 267 -9.18 19.16 3.26
CA ASP A 267 -8.59 18.37 4.35
C ASP A 267 -7.67 17.24 3.81
N SER A 268 -6.78 17.61 2.89
CA SER A 268 -5.85 16.67 2.28
C SER A 268 -4.40 17.08 2.45
N ILE A 269 -3.50 16.13 2.25
CA ILE A 269 -2.07 16.42 2.16
C ILE A 269 -1.47 15.66 0.99
N MET A 270 -0.57 16.33 0.27
CA MET A 270 0.23 15.69 -0.77
C MET A 270 1.56 15.25 -0.17
N VAL A 271 1.88 13.97 -0.31
CA VAL A 271 3.17 13.38 0.07
C VAL A 271 3.80 12.87 -1.22
N GLY A 272 5.09 13.08 -1.43
CA GLY A 272 5.66 12.72 -2.70
C GLY A 272 7.17 12.78 -2.77
N LEU A 273 7.65 12.59 -3.99
CA LEU A 273 9.06 12.72 -4.29
C LEU A 273 9.32 13.21 -5.71
N GLU A 274 10.51 13.74 -5.91
CA GLU A 274 11.10 14.07 -7.20
C GLU A 274 12.39 13.27 -7.37
N LEU A 275 12.47 12.53 -8.47
CA LEU A 275 13.63 11.72 -8.82
C LEU A 275 14.47 12.47 -9.85
N LYS A 276 15.77 12.56 -9.59
CA LYS A 276 16.74 12.97 -10.60
C LYS A 276 17.29 11.71 -11.27
N ASN A 277 16.75 11.40 -12.44
CA ASN A 277 17.22 10.28 -13.26
C ASN A 277 18.40 10.75 -14.13
N ALA A 278 19.57 10.14 -13.97
CA ALA A 278 20.75 10.44 -14.79
C ALA A 278 20.60 9.95 -16.25
N ALA A 279 19.73 8.97 -16.50
CA ALA A 279 19.43 8.52 -17.87
C ALA A 279 18.57 9.54 -18.64
N LEU A 280 17.91 10.49 -17.97
CA LEU A 280 17.09 11.54 -18.58
C LEU A 280 17.86 12.83 -18.88
N SER A 281 19.15 12.95 -18.50
CA SER A 281 19.91 14.18 -18.67
C SER A 281 20.40 14.44 -20.12
N GLY A 282 19.84 13.75 -21.11
CA GLY A 282 20.21 13.85 -22.53
C GLY A 282 19.31 14.76 -23.38
N THR A 283 18.25 15.36 -22.83
CA THR A 283 17.38 16.27 -23.58
C THR A 283 17.27 17.63 -22.88
N ASP A 284 17.58 18.68 -23.63
CA ASP A 284 17.66 20.07 -23.20
C ASP A 284 16.49 20.51 -22.31
N GLY A 285 16.84 21.03 -21.12
CA GLY A 285 16.23 22.02 -20.20
C GLY A 285 14.72 22.38 -20.22
N SER A 286 13.88 21.67 -20.95
CA SER A 286 12.45 21.93 -21.18
C SER A 286 11.61 20.65 -21.04
N GLY A 287 12.23 19.54 -20.64
CA GLY A 287 11.57 18.26 -20.45
C GLY A 287 10.34 18.40 -19.58
N LYS A 288 9.16 18.14 -20.17
CA LYS A 288 7.90 18.08 -19.43
C LYS A 288 8.08 17.11 -18.27
N LYS A 289 7.87 17.63 -17.07
CA LYS A 289 7.91 16.86 -15.84
C LYS A 289 6.77 15.84 -15.86
N THR A 290 7.09 14.57 -16.07
CA THR A 290 6.11 13.48 -16.01
C THR A 290 5.82 13.15 -14.55
N VAL A 291 4.55 13.31 -14.17
CA VAL A 291 4.07 13.12 -12.80
C VAL A 291 3.20 11.87 -12.74
N LEU A 292 3.53 10.96 -11.83
CA LEU A 292 2.67 9.84 -11.43
C LEU A 292 1.85 10.25 -10.21
N LYS A 293 0.53 10.19 -10.33
CA LYS A 293 -0.39 10.43 -9.21
C LYS A 293 -0.82 9.10 -8.62
N LEU A 294 -0.54 8.92 -7.34
CA LEU A 294 -1.01 7.80 -6.55
C LEU A 294 -2.32 8.24 -5.89
N GLU A 295 -3.41 7.62 -6.32
CA GLU A 295 -4.69 7.75 -5.64
C GLU A 295 -4.77 6.67 -4.57
N SER A 296 -5.20 7.07 -3.38
CA SER A 296 -5.61 6.12 -2.36
C SER A 296 -6.97 5.59 -2.80
N GLY A 297 -7.06 4.32 -3.17
CA GLY A 297 -8.24 3.70 -3.81
C GLY A 297 -7.92 3.29 -5.24
N GLY A 298 -7.80 1.99 -5.48
CA GLY A 298 -7.35 1.41 -6.74
C GLY A 298 -8.15 1.88 -7.95
N ARG A 299 -7.56 2.78 -8.74
CA ARG A 299 -7.27 2.66 -10.18
C ARG A 299 -6.72 4.01 -10.63
N SER A 300 -5.42 4.04 -10.96
CA SER A 300 -4.86 5.15 -11.74
C SER A 300 -5.49 5.09 -13.13
N TYR A 301 -6.53 5.89 -13.38
CA TYR A 301 -6.96 6.17 -14.74
C TYR A 301 -6.07 7.27 -15.30
N ARG A 302 -5.38 6.97 -16.41
CA ARG A 302 -4.80 7.99 -17.29
C ARG A 302 -5.89 8.82 -17.92
#